data_AF-A0ABD0Q1P4-F1
#
_entry.id   AF-A0ABD0Q1P4-F1
#
_cell.length_a   1.000
_cell.length_b   1.000
_cell.length_c   1.000
_cell.angle_alpha   90.00
_cell.angle_beta   90.00
_cell.angle_gamma   90.00
#
_symmetry.space_group_name_H-M   'P 1'
#
loop_
_entity.id
_entity.type
_entity.pdbx_description
1 polymer ?
#
loop_
_entity_poly.entity_id
_entity_poly.type
_entity_poly.pdbx_seq_one_letter_code
_entity_poly.pdbx_strand_id
1 'polypeptide(L)'
;NIIEKNLVMEGVEEVSSGEDDTFLVQVHDVSPEQPHTVIKALRHSTAQDIIQQTLSKAKYSLSILSNPNACDYVLMEEVTKDAGGKKSSSAKPCQRVLQDHECVFQAQSRWKGAGKFILKLKEQ
;
A
#
# COMPACT_ATOMS: atom_id res chain seq x y z
N ASN A 1 24.52 -27.83 -25.30
CA ASN A 1 23.41 -28.02 -24.34
C ASN A 1 23.65 -27.08 -23.16
N ILE A 2 23.44 -25.76 -23.34
CA ILE A 2 22.23 -25.01 -22.94
C ILE A 2 21.99 -25.17 -21.42
N ILE A 3 22.70 -24.38 -20.60
CA ILE A 3 22.20 -23.21 -19.82
C ILE A 3 21.27 -23.62 -18.67
N GLU A 4 21.85 -23.78 -17.48
CA GLU A 4 21.16 -23.63 -16.20
C GLU A 4 22.15 -23.08 -15.17
N LYS A 5 22.38 -21.76 -15.19
CA LYS A 5 22.96 -21.04 -14.05
C LYS A 5 22.41 -19.63 -13.98
N ASN A 6 22.04 -19.25 -12.75
CA ASN A 6 21.78 -17.91 -12.25
C ASN A 6 20.35 -17.37 -12.40
N LEU A 7 19.46 -17.87 -11.54
CA LEU A 7 18.45 -17.02 -10.94
C LEU A 7 19.15 -16.18 -9.85
N VAL A 8 19.82 -15.11 -10.27
CA VAL A 8 20.24 -14.04 -9.34
C VAL A 8 19.11 -13.02 -9.35
N MET A 9 18.20 -13.12 -8.38
CA MET A 9 17.40 -11.96 -8.02
C MET A 9 18.24 -11.16 -7.05
N GLU A 10 18.99 -10.20 -7.60
CA GLU A 10 19.57 -9.10 -6.86
C GLU A 10 18.43 -8.35 -6.17
N GLY A 11 18.22 -8.67 -4.89
CA GLY A 11 17.44 -7.87 -3.97
C GLY A 11 18.25 -6.61 -3.70
N VAL A 12 17.89 -5.56 -4.44
CA VAL A 12 18.48 -4.23 -4.41
C VAL A 12 18.53 -3.70 -2.97
N GLU A 13 19.76 -3.63 -2.47
CA GLU A 13 20.34 -2.60 -1.60
C GLU A 13 19.66 -2.30 -0.26
N GLU A 14 20.34 -2.74 0.80
CA GLU A 14 20.36 -2.07 2.10
C GLU A 14 20.78 -0.60 1.93
N VAL A 15 19.83 0.33 2.10
CA VAL A 15 20.14 1.70 2.55
C VAL A 15 19.85 1.78 4.05
N SER A 16 20.93 1.63 4.82
CA SER A 16 21.02 2.07 6.20
C SER A 16 21.09 3.60 6.22
N SER A 17 19.92 4.25 6.38
CA SER A 17 19.83 5.64 6.82
C SER A 17 18.55 5.81 7.62
N GLY A 18 18.69 5.76 8.95
CA GLY A 18 17.66 6.11 9.93
C GLY A 18 16.47 5.14 10.02
N GLU A 19 16.42 4.31 11.06
CA GLU A 19 15.15 3.71 11.50
C GLU A 19 14.06 4.78 11.74
N ASP A 20 14.48 6.02 12.00
CA ASP A 20 13.66 7.24 12.13
C ASP A 20 12.96 7.70 10.84
N ASP A 21 13.42 7.33 9.65
CA ASP A 21 12.85 7.80 8.38
C ASP A 21 11.89 6.80 7.73
N THR A 22 11.65 5.67 8.40
CA THR A 22 10.71 4.64 7.93
C THR A 22 9.41 4.63 8.74
N PHE A 23 8.32 4.18 8.12
CA PHE A 23 7.03 3.98 8.76
C PHE A 23 6.39 2.68 8.26
N LEU A 24 5.49 2.12 9.07
CA LEU A 24 4.73 0.94 8.71
C LEU A 24 3.43 1.35 8.03
N VAL A 25 3.18 0.79 6.86
CA VAL A 25 1.97 1.04 6.07
C VAL A 25 1.16 -0.23 6.03
N GLN A 26 -0.07 -0.14 6.53
CA GLN A 26 -1.03 -1.25 6.46
C GLN A 26 -1.93 -1.08 5.24
N VAL A 27 -1.80 -2.00 4.28
CA VAL A 27 -2.57 -2.02 3.04
C VAL A 27 -3.55 -3.19 3.07
N HIS A 28 -4.81 -2.90 2.81
CA HIS A 28 -5.95 -3.82 2.77
C HIS A 28 -6.33 -4.14 1.33
N ASP A 29 -7.12 -5.20 1.16
CA ASP A 29 -7.68 -5.62 -0.14
C ASP A 29 -6.60 -5.95 -1.18
N VAL A 30 -5.44 -6.44 -0.71
CA VAL A 30 -4.30 -6.75 -1.59
C VAL A 30 -4.62 -7.95 -2.48
N SER A 31 -5.17 -9.00 -1.89
CA SER A 31 -5.67 -10.17 -2.60
C SER A 31 -6.68 -10.92 -1.72
N PRO A 32 -7.53 -11.80 -2.28
CA PRO A 32 -8.42 -12.65 -1.49
C PRO A 32 -7.66 -13.58 -0.54
N GLU A 33 -6.45 -13.98 -0.92
CA GLU A 33 -5.57 -14.85 -0.13
C GLU A 33 -4.81 -14.06 0.95
N GLN A 34 -4.53 -12.78 0.68
CA GLN A 34 -3.83 -11.85 1.57
C GLN A 34 -4.67 -10.58 1.77
N PRO A 35 -5.69 -10.62 2.65
CA PRO A 35 -6.64 -9.52 2.81
C PRO A 35 -6.02 -8.24 3.40
N HIS A 36 -4.90 -8.37 4.11
CA HIS A 36 -4.11 -7.26 4.60
C HIS A 36 -2.62 -7.60 4.56
N THR A 37 -1.79 -6.58 4.33
CA THR A 37 -0.34 -6.67 4.43
C THR A 37 0.21 -5.43 5.13
N VAL A 38 1.38 -5.60 5.73
CA VAL A 38 2.13 -4.50 6.34
C VAL A 38 3.48 -4.44 5.66
N ILE A 39 3.82 -3.25 5.16
CA ILE A 39 5.12 -2.96 4.55
C ILE A 39 5.84 -1.87 5.33
N LYS A 40 7.17 -1.86 5.24
CA LYS A 40 8.03 -0.83 5.83
C LYS A 40 8.50 0.09 4.70
N ALA A 41 8.03 1.33 4.69
CA ALA A 41 8.34 2.30 3.65
C ALA A 41 8.97 3.56 4.24
N LEU A 42 9.54 4.42 3.40
CA LEU A 42 10.15 5.67 3.84
C LEU A 42 9.07 6.75 4.01
N ARG A 43 9.26 7.71 4.91
CA ARG A 43 8.32 8.82 5.13
C ARG A 43 8.10 9.69 3.89
N HIS A 44 9.02 9.64 2.92
CA HIS A 44 8.89 10.33 1.63
C HIS A 44 8.39 9.42 0.50
N SER A 45 8.06 8.15 0.78
CA SER A 45 7.52 7.22 -0.20
C SER A 45 6.18 7.73 -0.75
N THR A 46 6.04 7.59 -2.07
CA THR A 46 4.83 7.95 -2.81
C THR A 46 3.83 6.80 -2.82
N ALA A 47 2.59 7.06 -3.27
CA ALA A 47 1.59 6.00 -3.44
C ALA A 47 2.11 4.88 -4.35
N GLN A 48 2.82 5.22 -5.44
CA GLN A 48 3.43 4.23 -6.33
C GLN A 48 4.49 3.39 -5.63
N ASP A 49 5.36 3.97 -4.80
CA ASP A 49 6.35 3.20 -4.02
C ASP A 49 5.66 2.18 -3.10
N ILE A 50 4.59 2.61 -2.41
CA ILE A 50 3.81 1.74 -1.51
C ILE A 50 3.13 0.62 -2.28
N ILE A 51 2.56 0.92 -3.45
CA ILE A 51 1.96 -0.09 -4.33
C ILE A 51 3.03 -1.11 -4.74
N GLN A 52 4.18 -0.65 -5.26
CA GLN A 52 5.26 -1.54 -5.71
C GLN A 52 5.73 -2.48 -4.61
N GLN A 53 5.94 -1.96 -3.40
CA GLN A 53 6.31 -2.78 -2.24
C GLN A 53 5.20 -3.76 -1.84
N THR A 54 3.94 -3.33 -1.90
CA THR A 54 2.77 -4.17 -1.62
C THR A 54 2.70 -5.35 -2.61
N LEU A 55 2.81 -5.08 -3.91
CA LEU A 55 2.83 -6.11 -4.95
C LEU A 55 4.02 -7.06 -4.79
N SER A 56 5.20 -6.53 -4.46
CA SER A 56 6.41 -7.33 -4.22
C SER A 56 6.25 -8.25 -3.00
N LYS A 57 5.56 -7.78 -1.95
CA LYS A 57 5.26 -8.56 -0.75
C LYS A 57 4.20 -9.63 -1.01
N ALA A 58 3.21 -9.31 -1.84
CA ALA A 58 2.11 -10.19 -2.24
C ALA A 58 2.37 -10.90 -3.59
N LYS A 59 3.62 -11.03 -4.02
CA LYS A 59 4.01 -11.61 -5.32
C LYS A 59 3.59 -13.07 -5.53
N TYR A 60 3.18 -13.75 -4.47
CA TYR A 60 2.69 -15.12 -4.51
C TYR A 60 1.17 -15.21 -4.63
N SER A 61 0.44 -14.09 -4.48
CA SER A 61 -1.00 -14.04 -4.66
C SER A 61 -1.37 -14.11 -6.14
N LEU A 62 -2.40 -14.90 -6.46
CA LEU A 62 -2.84 -15.11 -7.84
C LEU A 62 -3.30 -13.82 -8.53
N SER A 63 -3.99 -12.94 -7.81
CA SER A 63 -4.46 -11.64 -8.34
C SER A 63 -3.29 -10.72 -8.73
N ILE A 64 -2.26 -10.67 -7.89
CA ILE A 64 -1.07 -9.85 -8.12
C ILE A 64 -0.21 -10.42 -9.25
N LEU A 65 -0.14 -11.75 -9.38
CA LEU A 65 0.54 -12.40 -10.52
C LEU A 65 -0.15 -12.11 -11.85
N SER A 66 -1.48 -12.04 -11.87
CA SER A 66 -2.26 -11.68 -13.06
C SER A 66 -2.03 -10.22 -13.49
N ASN A 67 -1.80 -9.33 -12.52
CA ASN A 67 -1.59 -7.90 -12.75
C ASN A 67 -0.37 -7.42 -11.94
N PRO A 68 0.86 -7.61 -12.44
CA PRO A 68 2.07 -7.27 -11.70
C PRO A 68 2.47 -5.80 -11.79
N ASN A 69 1.86 -5.02 -12.68
CA ASN A 69 2.27 -3.63 -12.90
C ASN A 69 1.67 -2.71 -11.82
N ALA A 70 2.52 -2.05 -11.04
CA ALA A 70 2.10 -1.07 -10.04
C ALA A 70 1.29 0.11 -10.63
N CYS A 71 1.53 0.46 -11.90
CA CYS A 71 0.81 1.53 -12.59
C CYS A 71 -0.68 1.21 -12.76
N ASP A 72 -1.06 -0.07 -12.81
CA ASP A 72 -2.44 -0.53 -12.93
C ASP A 72 -3.19 -0.47 -11.60
N TYR A 73 -2.53 -0.10 -10.51
CA TYR A 73 -3.16 0.03 -9.19
C TYR A 73 -3.14 1.47 -8.70
N VAL A 74 -4.08 1.75 -7.80
CA VAL A 74 -4.14 2.95 -6.98
C VAL A 74 -4.18 2.58 -5.52
N LEU A 75 -3.64 3.47 -4.69
CA LEU A 75 -3.75 3.39 -3.25
C LEU A 75 -4.91 4.29 -2.82
N MET A 76 -5.93 3.72 -2.20
CA MET A 76 -7.06 4.46 -1.67
C MET A 76 -6.94 4.53 -0.15
N GLU A 77 -6.96 5.73 0.41
CA GLU A 77 -7.11 5.91 1.86
C GLU A 77 -8.59 5.87 2.25
N GLU A 78 -8.90 5.17 3.34
CA GLU A 78 -10.21 5.16 3.96
C GLU A 78 -10.06 5.56 5.42
N VAL A 79 -10.69 6.67 5.84
CA VAL A 79 -10.62 7.20 7.20
C VAL A 79 -12.01 7.27 7.81
N THR A 80 -12.21 6.60 8.95
CA THR A 80 -13.45 6.69 9.71
C THR A 80 -13.52 8.05 10.39
N LYS A 81 -14.63 8.77 10.20
CA LYS A 81 -14.86 10.06 10.85
C LYS A 81 -15.59 9.80 12.16
N ASP A 82 -14.91 9.99 13.28
CA ASP A 82 -15.53 9.92 14.60
C ASP A 82 -16.59 11.03 14.73
N ALA A 83 -17.86 10.68 14.53
CA ALA A 83 -18.98 11.56 14.84
C ALA A 83 -19.17 11.56 16.36
N GLY A 84 -18.46 12.45 17.05
CA GLY A 84 -18.69 12.75 18.45
C GLY A 84 -20.10 13.30 18.65
N GLY A 85 -21.06 12.43 18.94
CA GLY A 85 -22.44 12.84 19.20
C GLY A 85 -23.40 11.67 19.19
N LYS A 86 -24.08 11.46 20.32
CA LYS A 86 -25.15 10.46 20.50
C LYS A 86 -26.13 10.51 19.31
N LYS A 87 -26.28 9.37 18.62
CA LYS A 87 -27.17 9.07 17.47
C LYS A 87 -26.60 9.33 16.07
N SER A 88 -25.65 8.51 15.59
CA SER A 88 -25.52 8.24 14.15
C SER A 88 -24.74 6.94 13.88
N SER A 89 -25.45 5.83 13.73
CA SER A 89 -24.93 4.52 13.30
C SER A 89 -24.60 4.47 11.80
N SER A 90 -24.19 5.58 11.17
CA SER A 90 -24.05 5.69 9.71
C SER A 90 -23.09 6.78 9.23
N ALA A 91 -22.07 7.13 10.01
CA ALA A 91 -21.01 7.99 9.48
C ALA A 91 -20.21 7.19 8.44
N LYS A 92 -20.47 7.41 7.15
CA LYS A 92 -19.73 6.76 6.07
C LYS A 92 -18.24 7.12 6.20
N PRO A 93 -17.32 6.15 6.10
CA PRO A 93 -15.90 6.46 6.12
C PRO A 93 -15.55 7.32 4.90
N CYS A 94 -14.61 8.24 5.08
CA CYS A 94 -14.12 9.09 4.01
C CYS A 94 -13.11 8.29 3.20
N GLN A 95 -13.48 7.92 1.97
CA GLN A 95 -12.60 7.24 1.03
C GLN A 95 -12.04 8.24 0.00
N ARG A 96 -10.74 8.16 -0.28
CA ARG A 96 -10.08 9.01 -1.26
C ARG A 96 -8.97 8.23 -1.96
N VAL A 97 -8.91 8.31 -3.28
CA VAL A 97 -7.80 7.76 -4.07
C VAL A 97 -6.62 8.72 -3.99
N LEU A 98 -5.46 8.21 -3.59
CA LEU A 98 -4.20 8.95 -3.58
C LEU A 98 -3.64 9.05 -5.00
N GLN A 99 -2.99 10.17 -5.30
CA GLN A 99 -2.27 10.30 -6.57
C GLN A 99 -0.99 9.47 -6.55
N ASP A 100 -0.54 9.03 -7.72
CA ASP A 100 0.65 8.21 -7.88
C ASP A 100 1.90 8.80 -7.20
N HIS A 101 2.04 10.13 -7.23
CA HIS A 101 3.14 10.90 -6.64
C HIS A 101 2.85 11.47 -5.23
N GLU A 102 1.67 11.19 -4.66
CA GLU A 102 1.28 11.72 -3.35
C GLU A 102 2.03 10.99 -2.23
N CYS A 103 2.47 11.72 -1.21
CA CYS A 103 3.22 11.16 -0.09
C CYS A 103 2.28 10.45 0.90
N VAL A 104 2.45 9.14 1.05
CA VAL A 104 1.55 8.29 1.86
C VAL A 104 1.65 8.59 3.34
N PHE A 105 2.85 8.91 3.83
CA PHE A 105 3.05 9.33 5.22
C PHE A 105 2.28 10.62 5.54
N GLN A 106 2.27 11.59 4.62
CA GLN A 106 1.51 12.84 4.79
C GLN A 106 0.01 12.56 4.78
N ALA A 107 -0.48 11.68 3.90
CA ALA A 107 -1.87 11.26 3.90
C ALA A 107 -2.27 10.63 5.25
N GLN A 108 -1.48 9.66 5.73
CA GLN A 108 -1.69 8.99 7.01
C GLN A 108 -1.67 9.98 8.19
N SER A 109 -0.74 10.94 8.19
CA SER A 109 -0.63 11.95 9.25
C SER A 109 -1.86 12.87 9.35
N ARG A 110 -2.61 13.03 8.25
CA ARG A 110 -3.83 13.87 8.21
C ARG A 110 -5.05 13.16 8.77
N TRP A 111 -5.00 11.86 9.04
CA TRP A 111 -6.14 11.10 9.53
C TRP A 111 -6.62 11.65 10.87
N LYS A 112 -7.94 11.83 11.00
CA LYS A 112 -8.62 12.32 12.22
C LYS A 112 -9.35 11.21 12.98
N GLY A 113 -9.06 9.95 12.65
CA GLY A 113 -9.67 8.75 13.19
C GLY A 113 -8.97 7.51 12.67
N ALA A 114 -9.57 6.33 12.88
CA ALA A 114 -9.03 5.08 12.37
C ALA A 114 -9.05 5.07 10.84
N GLY A 115 -7.87 4.98 10.23
CA GLY A 115 -7.72 4.88 8.78
C GLY A 115 -7.01 3.60 8.35
N LYS A 116 -7.18 3.26 7.07
CA LYS A 116 -6.47 2.17 6.39
C LYS A 116 -6.22 2.55 4.94
N PHE A 117 -5.14 2.02 4.38
CA PHE A 117 -4.94 2.06 2.95
C PHE A 117 -5.54 0.80 2.32
N ILE A 118 -6.09 0.95 1.12
CA ILE A 118 -6.74 -0.10 0.35
C ILE A 118 -6.08 -0.09 -1.02
N LEU A 119 -5.56 -1.23 -1.45
CA LEU A 119 -5.07 -1.39 -2.82
C LEU A 119 -6.28 -1.62 -3.74
N LYS A 120 -6.35 -0.89 -4.85
CA LYS A 120 -7.38 -1.12 -5.88
C LYS A 120 -6.77 -1.13 -7.26
N LEU A 121 -7.33 -1.94 -8.14
CA LEU A 121 -7.02 -1.88 -9.57
C LEU A 121 -7.66 -0.61 -10.15
N LYS A 122 -6.93 0.12 -11.01
CA LYS A 122 -7.47 1.18 -11.86
C LYS A 122 -8.38 0.46 -12.87
N GLU A 123 -9.70 0.59 -12.73
CA GLU A 123 -10.59 0.16 -13.80
C GLU A 123 -10.34 1.05 -15.03
N GLN A 124 -10.16 0.39 -16.18
CA GLN A 124 -9.94 1.03 -17.48
C GLN A 124 -11.27 1.29 -18.18
#